data_AF-A0A7K4FR17-F1
#
_entry.id   AF-A0A7K4FR17-F1
#
_cell.length_a   1.000
_cell.length_b   1.000
_cell.length_c   1.000
_cell.angle_alpha   90.00
_cell.angle_beta   90.00
_cell.angle_gamma   90.00
#
_symmetry.space_group_name_H-M   'P 1'
#
loop_
_entity.id
_entity.type
_entity.pdbx_description
1 polymer ?
#
loop_
_entity_poly.entity_id
_entity_poly.type
_entity_poly.pdbx_seq_one_letter_code
_entity_poly.pdbx_strand_id
1 'polypeptide(L)'
;GIDVSLSPWMEESVGEIIEQEGERIFSRGNIFTVSNINKKIFQDTWSSRVKPIGFSEVMLPVAEDNILRERVLDGSLDLNGLFQMTFGCVAGIDMIGVHENKELYSKIIKDSIAVQFSKRKPYGIRLIPSRGEEKIYTNDFGIIPTIKAV
;
A
#
# COMPACT_ATOMS: atom_id res chain seq x y z
N GLY A 1 17.74 5.87 -15.06
CA GLY A 1 17.40 5.89 -13.63
C GLY A 1 16.83 4.53 -13.26
N ILE A 2 16.76 4.21 -11.98
CA ILE A 2 16.16 2.96 -11.48
C ILE A 2 15.01 3.35 -10.56
N ASP A 3 13.87 2.67 -10.64
CA ASP A 3 12.86 2.76 -9.59
C ASP A 3 13.29 1.86 -8.44
N VAL A 4 13.64 2.48 -7.31
CA VAL A 4 14.17 1.80 -6.12
C VAL A 4 13.08 1.47 -5.11
N SER A 5 11.82 1.46 -5.56
CA SER A 5 10.69 1.12 -4.70
C SER A 5 10.84 -0.27 -4.10
N LEU A 6 10.47 -0.38 -2.82
CA LEU A 6 10.36 -1.67 -2.15
C LEU A 6 8.94 -2.18 -2.36
N SER A 7 8.78 -3.09 -3.32
CA SER A 7 7.50 -3.72 -3.66
C SER A 7 7.47 -5.19 -3.24
N PRO A 8 6.33 -5.71 -2.77
CA PRO A 8 6.19 -7.10 -2.38
C PRO A 8 5.97 -8.03 -3.58
N TRP A 9 6.13 -9.33 -3.35
CA TRP A 9 5.65 -10.39 -4.24
C TRP A 9 5.24 -11.64 -3.45
N MET A 10 3.95 -11.71 -3.13
CA MET A 10 3.32 -12.81 -2.40
C MET A 10 3.99 -13.07 -1.04
N GLU A 11 4.85 -14.10 -0.96
CA GLU A 11 5.62 -14.46 0.24
C GLU A 11 6.74 -13.45 0.54
N GLU A 12 7.23 -12.72 -0.47
CA GLU A 12 8.17 -11.62 -0.29
C GLU A 12 7.40 -10.38 0.18
N SER A 13 7.10 -10.34 1.48
CA SER A 13 6.17 -9.37 2.06
C SER A 13 6.89 -8.12 2.56
N VAL A 14 6.42 -6.97 2.08
CA VAL A 14 6.77 -5.65 2.65
C VAL A 14 6.06 -5.46 3.99
N GLY A 15 4.86 -6.01 4.12
CA GLY A 15 4.15 -6.08 5.40
C GLY A 15 5.00 -6.73 6.49
N GLU A 16 5.64 -7.86 6.19
CA GLU A 16 6.55 -8.54 7.11
C GLU A 16 7.74 -7.66 7.52
N ILE A 17 8.39 -6.99 6.56
CA ILE A 17 9.51 -6.09 6.85
C ILE A 17 9.09 -4.97 7.81
N ILE A 18 7.92 -4.37 7.59
CA ILE A 18 7.39 -3.31 8.45
C ILE A 18 7.12 -3.84 9.87
N GLU A 19 6.55 -5.05 9.99
CA GLU A 19 6.28 -5.67 11.28
C GLU A 19 7.55 -6.06 12.04
N GLN A 20 8.60 -6.49 11.33
CA GLN A 20 9.89 -6.82 11.93
C GLN A 20 10.63 -5.57 12.43
N GLU A 21 10.54 -4.44 11.72
CA GLU A 21 11.18 -3.18 12.15
C GLU A 21 10.36 -2.40 13.19
N GLY A 22 9.09 -2.74 13.38
CA GLY A 22 8.18 -2.01 14.25
C GLY A 22 7.26 -2.91 15.05
N GLU A 23 5.97 -2.63 14.93
CA GLU A 23 4.88 -3.42 15.49
C GLU A 23 4.00 -3.93 14.34
N ARG A 24 2.98 -4.72 14.67
CA ARG A 24 1.96 -5.18 13.73
C ARG A 24 1.54 -4.06 12.77
N ILE A 25 1.48 -4.39 11.48
CA ILE A 25 1.29 -3.37 10.46
C ILE A 25 -0.05 -2.65 10.66
N PHE A 26 -0.05 -1.34 10.43
CA PHE A 26 -1.17 -0.41 10.75
C PHE A 26 -1.41 -0.14 12.24
N SER A 27 -0.49 -0.52 13.13
CA SER A 27 -0.47 0.02 14.51
C SER A 27 0.07 1.45 14.55
N ARG A 28 -0.06 2.12 15.72
CA ARG A 28 0.51 3.46 15.91
C ARG A 28 2.03 3.42 15.77
N GLY A 29 2.59 4.42 15.09
CA GLY A 29 4.04 4.51 14.86
C GLY A 29 4.51 3.87 13.56
N ASN A 30 3.69 3.06 12.89
CA ASN A 30 4.04 2.44 11.61
C ASN A 30 4.37 3.44 10.49
N ILE A 31 3.75 4.62 10.48
CA ILE A 31 4.11 5.70 9.54
C ILE A 31 5.57 6.11 9.71
N PHE A 32 6.07 6.16 10.95
CA PHE A 32 7.48 6.44 11.24
C PHE A 32 8.39 5.28 10.83
N THR A 33 7.97 4.04 11.07
CA THR A 33 8.69 2.84 10.61
C THR A 33 8.88 2.87 9.08
N VAL A 34 7.81 3.09 8.32
CA VAL A 34 7.89 3.20 6.85
C VAL A 34 8.77 4.37 6.41
N SER A 35 8.68 5.52 7.10
CA SER A 35 9.57 6.66 6.82
C SER A 35 11.05 6.30 7.01
N ASN A 36 11.40 5.52 8.03
CA ASN A 36 12.77 5.03 8.24
C ASN A 36 13.22 4.03 7.17
N ILE A 37 12.34 3.12 6.74
CA ILE A 37 12.62 2.21 5.63
C ILE A 37 12.90 2.99 4.34
N ASN A 38 12.04 3.95 4.00
CA ASN A 38 12.26 4.84 2.86
C ASN A 38 13.59 5.59 2.96
N LYS A 39 13.94 6.10 4.15
CA LYS A 39 15.22 6.76 4.36
C LYS A 39 16.41 5.83 4.08
N LYS A 40 16.35 4.56 4.48
CA LYS A 40 17.38 3.55 4.17
C LYS A 40 17.50 3.33 2.66
N ILE A 41 16.37 3.10 1.97
CA ILE A 41 16.31 2.96 0.49
C ILE A 41 17.01 4.14 -0.19
N PHE A 42 16.68 5.36 0.20
CA PHE A 42 17.28 6.54 -0.39
C PHE A 42 18.77 6.68 -0.06
N GLN A 43 19.20 6.39 1.17
CA GLN A 43 20.62 6.38 1.56
C GLN A 43 21.43 5.42 0.68
N ASP A 44 20.93 4.21 0.47
CA ASP A 44 21.59 3.20 -0.36
C ASP A 44 21.59 3.58 -1.84
N THR A 45 20.51 4.22 -2.31
CA THR A 45 20.41 4.75 -3.67
C THR A 45 21.49 5.81 -3.93
N TRP A 46 21.67 6.75 -2.99
CA TRP A 46 22.69 7.80 -3.09
C TRP A 46 24.11 7.24 -2.99
N SER A 47 24.37 6.34 -2.04
CA SER A 47 25.69 5.71 -1.89
C SER A 47 26.09 4.92 -3.14
N SER A 48 25.11 4.31 -3.81
CA SER A 48 25.27 3.56 -5.06
C SER A 48 25.31 4.45 -6.32
N ARG A 49 25.19 5.77 -6.18
CA ARG A 49 25.14 6.75 -7.29
C ARG A 49 24.04 6.46 -8.32
N VAL A 50 22.94 5.86 -7.87
CA VAL A 50 21.77 5.57 -8.70
C VAL A 50 20.88 6.81 -8.76
N LYS A 51 20.36 7.13 -9.94
CA LYS A 51 19.34 8.17 -10.11
C LYS A 51 17.96 7.55 -9.89
N PRO A 52 17.26 7.83 -8.76
CA PRO A 52 15.90 7.33 -8.53
C PRO A 52 14.94 7.91 -9.56
N ILE A 53 14.01 7.09 -10.05
CA ILE A 53 12.89 7.46 -10.93
C ILE A 53 11.63 6.73 -10.48
N GLY A 54 10.46 7.07 -11.04
CA GLY A 54 9.21 6.41 -10.66
C GLY A 54 8.75 6.78 -9.24
N PHE A 55 8.28 5.80 -8.47
CA PHE A 55 7.77 6.03 -7.11
C PHE A 55 8.93 6.15 -6.10
N SER A 56 9.94 5.27 -6.20
CA SER A 56 11.12 5.21 -5.34
C SER A 56 10.84 5.19 -3.83
N GLU A 57 9.79 4.51 -3.39
CA GLU A 57 9.40 4.36 -1.97
C GLU A 57 8.79 2.98 -1.73
N VAL A 58 8.56 2.62 -0.47
CA VAL A 58 7.75 1.46 -0.06
C VAL A 58 6.41 1.47 -0.78
N MET A 59 5.98 0.30 -1.26
CA MET A 59 4.65 0.07 -1.85
C MET A 59 3.83 -0.88 -0.97
N LEU A 60 2.52 -0.65 -0.91
CA LEU A 60 1.59 -1.50 -0.14
C LEU A 60 0.44 -2.04 -1.02
N PRO A 61 0.71 -2.73 -2.14
CA PRO A 61 -0.31 -3.37 -2.96
C PRO A 61 -0.91 -4.57 -2.22
N VAL A 62 -2.14 -4.43 -1.72
CA VAL A 62 -2.72 -5.45 -0.82
C VAL A 62 -2.85 -6.81 -1.50
N ALA A 63 -3.24 -6.88 -2.78
CA ALA A 63 -3.36 -8.16 -3.48
C ALA A 63 -2.03 -8.91 -3.65
N GLU A 64 -0.90 -8.20 -3.62
CA GLU A 64 0.42 -8.72 -3.98
C GLU A 64 1.27 -9.05 -2.74
N ASP A 65 0.73 -8.92 -1.51
CA ASP A 65 1.46 -9.12 -0.26
C ASP A 65 0.67 -10.00 0.73
N ASN A 66 1.24 -11.14 1.14
CA ASN A 66 0.59 -12.09 2.03
C ASN A 66 0.19 -11.48 3.38
N ILE A 67 1.09 -10.75 4.03
CA ILE A 67 0.81 -10.14 5.34
C ILE A 67 -0.27 -9.08 5.19
N LEU A 68 -0.25 -8.24 4.16
CA LEU A 68 -1.32 -7.26 3.97
C LEU A 68 -2.69 -7.93 3.80
N ARG A 69 -2.77 -9.03 3.05
CA ARG A 69 -4.03 -9.78 2.89
C ARG A 69 -4.51 -10.38 4.20
N GLU A 70 -3.62 -10.98 4.97
CA GLU A 70 -3.96 -11.50 6.30
C GLU A 70 -4.53 -10.41 7.21
N ARG A 71 -3.93 -9.20 7.16
CA ARG A 71 -4.37 -8.05 7.96
C ARG A 71 -5.74 -7.52 7.52
N VAL A 72 -6.09 -7.60 6.24
CA VAL A 72 -7.47 -7.33 5.81
C VAL A 72 -8.42 -8.42 6.33
N LEU A 73 -8.04 -9.70 6.21
CA LEU A 73 -8.88 -10.84 6.60
C LEU A 73 -9.17 -10.87 8.11
N ASP A 74 -8.17 -10.54 8.93
CA ASP A 74 -8.32 -10.45 10.39
C ASP A 74 -8.96 -9.12 10.85
N GLY A 75 -9.12 -8.16 9.93
CA GLY A 75 -9.78 -6.87 10.16
C GLY A 75 -8.91 -5.81 10.82
N SER A 76 -7.61 -6.03 11.01
CA SER A 76 -6.67 -5.01 11.50
C SER A 76 -6.31 -3.98 10.43
N LEU A 77 -6.50 -4.29 9.14
CA LEU A 77 -6.38 -3.36 8.03
C LEU A 77 -7.75 -3.04 7.41
N ASP A 78 -8.13 -1.76 7.47
CA ASP A 78 -9.28 -1.19 6.76
C ASP A 78 -8.83 -0.09 5.77
N LEU A 79 -9.78 0.44 5.00
CA LEU A 79 -9.49 1.46 3.99
C LEU A 79 -8.87 2.73 4.59
N ASN A 80 -9.29 3.12 5.81
CA ASN A 80 -8.76 4.30 6.50
C ASN A 80 -7.30 4.10 6.93
N GLY A 81 -6.97 2.93 7.47
CA GLY A 81 -5.62 2.54 7.81
C GLY A 81 -4.71 2.56 6.59
N LEU A 82 -5.19 2.07 5.44
CA LEU A 82 -4.44 2.16 4.19
C LEU A 82 -4.21 3.60 3.75
N PHE A 83 -5.25 4.45 3.77
CA PHE A 83 -5.12 5.88 3.49
C PHE A 83 -4.11 6.58 4.40
N GLN A 84 -4.11 6.28 5.69
CA GLN A 84 -3.14 6.83 6.64
C GLN A 84 -1.70 6.46 6.25
N MET A 85 -1.48 5.21 5.82
CA MET A 85 -0.17 4.76 5.40
C MET A 85 0.32 5.43 4.13
N THR A 86 -0.56 5.94 3.26
CA THR A 86 -0.17 6.73 2.06
C THR A 86 0.54 8.05 2.39
N PHE A 87 0.54 8.50 3.66
CA PHE A 87 1.45 9.57 4.07
C PHE A 87 2.90 9.07 4.17
N GLY A 88 3.11 7.84 4.65
CA GLY A 88 4.42 7.19 4.75
C GLY A 88 4.93 6.58 3.45
N CYS A 89 4.04 6.13 2.55
CA CYS A 89 4.38 5.51 1.26
C CYS A 89 3.86 6.33 0.06
N VAL A 90 4.43 6.17 -1.14
CA VAL A 90 4.05 6.96 -2.34
C VAL A 90 3.24 6.18 -3.38
N ALA A 91 3.11 4.85 -3.24
CA ALA A 91 2.36 4.02 -4.19
C ALA A 91 0.86 4.42 -4.30
N GLY A 92 0.28 4.95 -3.23
CA GLY A 92 -1.14 5.33 -3.17
C GLY A 92 -2.03 4.17 -2.74
N ILE A 93 -3.26 4.13 -3.25
CA ILE A 93 -4.25 3.09 -2.92
C ILE A 93 -4.17 1.99 -3.97
N ASP A 94 -3.46 0.91 -3.63
CA ASP A 94 -2.95 0.03 -4.65
C ASP A 94 -3.40 -1.43 -4.50
N MET A 95 -3.83 -2.02 -5.61
CA MET A 95 -4.28 -3.40 -5.76
C MET A 95 -5.19 -3.88 -4.62
N ILE A 96 -6.24 -3.11 -4.33
CA ILE A 96 -7.16 -3.42 -3.24
C ILE A 96 -8.51 -3.93 -3.72
N GLY A 97 -9.03 -4.99 -3.08
CA GLY A 97 -10.40 -5.44 -3.26
C GLY A 97 -11.37 -4.48 -2.56
N VAL A 98 -12.29 -3.84 -3.29
CA VAL A 98 -13.26 -2.89 -2.72
C VAL A 98 -14.63 -3.15 -3.30
N HIS A 99 -15.66 -3.16 -2.44
CA HIS A 99 -17.03 -3.29 -2.88
C HIS A 99 -17.41 -2.25 -3.94
N GLU A 100 -18.09 -2.70 -5.00
CA GLU A 100 -18.51 -1.83 -6.10
C GLU A 100 -19.53 -0.80 -5.62
N ASN A 101 -19.05 0.43 -5.41
CA ASN A 101 -19.88 1.55 -5.00
C ASN A 101 -19.34 2.85 -5.60
N LYS A 102 -20.13 3.45 -6.50
CA LYS A 102 -19.75 4.68 -7.23
C LYS A 102 -19.45 5.85 -6.29
N GLU A 103 -20.20 5.99 -5.20
CA GLU A 103 -19.99 7.06 -4.22
C GLU A 103 -18.67 6.85 -3.47
N LEU A 104 -18.40 5.62 -3.02
CA LEU A 104 -17.16 5.25 -2.36
C LEU A 104 -15.95 5.49 -3.29
N TYR A 105 -16.02 5.05 -4.55
CA TYR A 105 -14.93 5.27 -5.51
C TYR A 105 -14.69 6.76 -5.77
N SER A 106 -15.76 7.57 -5.86
CA SER A 106 -15.63 9.02 -5.98
C SER A 106 -14.91 9.64 -4.79
N LYS A 107 -15.22 9.19 -3.56
CA LYS A 107 -14.56 9.62 -2.32
C LYS A 107 -13.08 9.21 -2.31
N ILE A 108 -12.78 7.94 -2.59
CA ILE A 108 -11.40 7.43 -2.68
C ILE A 108 -10.55 8.27 -3.64
N ILE A 109 -11.08 8.57 -4.83
CA ILE A 109 -10.38 9.36 -5.85
C ILE A 109 -10.15 10.79 -5.36
N LYS A 110 -11.15 11.45 -4.76
CA LYS A 110 -11.01 12.81 -4.24
C LYS A 110 -9.99 12.92 -3.11
N ASP A 111 -10.02 11.98 -2.17
CA ASP A 111 -9.08 11.95 -1.06
C ASP A 111 -7.65 11.67 -1.55
N SER A 112 -7.51 10.74 -2.50
CA SER A 112 -6.24 10.46 -3.18
C SER A 112 -5.67 11.67 -3.91
N ILE A 113 -6.51 12.45 -4.60
CA ILE A 113 -6.11 13.71 -5.25
C ILE A 113 -5.60 14.72 -4.20
N ALA A 114 -6.29 14.85 -3.06
CA ALA A 114 -5.86 15.74 -1.99
C ALA A 114 -4.48 15.35 -1.43
N VAL A 115 -4.27 14.06 -1.14
CA VAL A 115 -2.97 13.53 -0.68
C VAL A 115 -1.89 13.77 -1.74
N GLN A 116 -2.20 13.52 -3.01
CA GLN A 116 -1.28 13.74 -4.13
C GLN A 116 -0.84 15.21 -4.21
N PHE A 117 -1.78 16.16 -4.11
CA PHE A 117 -1.45 17.59 -4.11
C PHE A 117 -0.58 18.01 -2.93
N SER A 118 -0.82 17.44 -1.75
CA SER A 118 -0.01 17.70 -0.56
C SER A 118 1.40 17.11 -0.67
N LYS A 119 1.53 15.86 -1.14
CA LYS A 119 2.83 15.18 -1.24
C LYS A 119 3.65 15.61 -2.46
N ARG A 120 3.00 16.09 -3.53
CA ARG A 120 3.64 16.43 -4.82
C ARG A 120 4.47 15.28 -5.40
N LYS A 121 3.96 14.07 -5.25
CA LYS A 121 4.56 12.82 -5.75
C LYS A 121 3.58 12.12 -6.71
N PRO A 122 4.04 11.18 -7.55
CA PRO A 122 3.14 10.26 -8.23
C PRO A 122 2.23 9.56 -7.21
N TYR A 123 0.99 9.27 -7.59
CA TYR A 123 0.04 8.58 -6.73
C TYR A 123 -0.81 7.63 -7.58
N GLY A 124 -0.75 6.34 -7.28
CA GLY A 124 -1.50 5.30 -7.97
C GLY A 124 -2.84 5.01 -7.30
N ILE A 125 -3.84 4.65 -8.11
CA ILE A 125 -5.09 4.09 -7.64
C ILE A 125 -5.39 2.85 -8.47
N ARG A 126 -5.37 1.65 -7.86
CA ARG A 126 -5.78 0.39 -8.47
C ARG A 126 -6.81 -0.29 -7.57
N LEU A 127 -8.08 -0.21 -7.97
CA LEU A 127 -9.20 -0.83 -7.25
C LEU A 127 -9.67 -2.07 -8.01
N ILE A 128 -9.87 -3.16 -7.29
CA ILE A 128 -10.40 -4.42 -7.80
C ILE A 128 -11.85 -4.53 -7.29
N PRO A 129 -12.86 -4.43 -8.17
CA PRO A 129 -14.24 -4.36 -7.74
C PRO A 129 -14.72 -5.71 -7.20
N SER A 130 -15.23 -5.72 -5.97
CA SER A 130 -16.01 -6.84 -5.42
C SER A 130 -17.50 -6.64 -5.68
N ARG A 131 -18.17 -7.68 -6.14
CA ARG A 131 -19.63 -7.71 -6.41
C ARG A 131 -20.45 -8.23 -5.23
N GLY A 132 -19.92 -8.07 -4.02
CA GLY A 132 -20.55 -8.52 -2.77
C GLY A 132 -19.82 -9.68 -2.10
N GLU A 133 -18.85 -10.28 -2.78
CA GLU A 133 -17.95 -11.26 -2.20
C GLU A 133 -16.95 -10.64 -1.21
N GLU A 134 -16.68 -11.34 -0.12
CA GLU A 134 -15.61 -10.98 0.83
C GLU A 134 -14.21 -11.35 0.30
N LYS A 135 -14.15 -12.23 -0.71
CA LYS A 135 -12.91 -12.75 -1.29
C LYS A 135 -13.06 -12.82 -2.81
N ILE A 136 -12.23 -12.05 -3.51
CA ILE A 136 -12.10 -12.05 -4.97
C ILE A 136 -11.03 -13.06 -5.36
N TYR A 137 -11.30 -13.92 -6.34
CA TYR A 137 -10.33 -14.90 -6.81
C TYR A 137 -9.72 -14.46 -8.14
N THR A 138 -8.40 -14.53 -8.23
CA THR A 138 -7.63 -14.23 -9.44
C THR A 138 -6.64 -15.35 -9.72
N ASN A 139 -6.30 -15.57 -10.99
CA ASN A 139 -5.32 -16.60 -11.36
C ASN A 139 -3.90 -16.22 -10.90
N ASP A 140 -3.58 -14.92 -10.95
CA ASP A 140 -2.21 -14.44 -10.72
C ASP A 140 -1.91 -14.24 -9.23
N PHE A 141 -2.89 -13.78 -8.44
CA PHE A 141 -2.69 -13.42 -7.03
C PHE A 141 -3.47 -14.31 -6.06
N GLY A 142 -4.29 -15.25 -6.56
CA GLY A 142 -5.15 -16.07 -5.71
C GLY A 142 -6.25 -15.24 -5.05
N ILE A 143 -6.42 -15.38 -3.73
CA ILE A 143 -7.45 -14.68 -2.96
C ILE A 143 -7.01 -13.23 -2.70
N ILE A 144 -7.87 -12.29 -3.07
CA ILE A 144 -7.78 -10.87 -2.73
C ILE A 144 -8.96 -10.55 -1.81
N PRO A 145 -8.73 -10.21 -0.54
CA PRO A 145 -9.81 -9.89 0.38
C PRO A 145 -10.45 -8.54 0.05
N THR A 146 -11.76 -8.45 0.24
CA THR A 146 -12.50 -7.19 0.12
C THR A 146 -12.31 -6.38 1.40
N ILE A 147 -11.62 -5.24 1.29
CA ILE A 147 -11.34 -4.36 2.42
C ILE A 147 -12.60 -3.64 2.89
N LYS A 148 -12.73 -3.45 4.20
CA LYS A 148 -13.84 -2.69 4.78
C LYS A 148 -13.59 -1.19 4.64
N ALA A 149 -14.62 -0.45 4.25
CA ALA A 149 -14.59 1.00 4.09
C ALA A 149 -15.27 1.73 5.27
N VAL A 150 -15.02 1.26 6.49
CA VAL A 150 -15.74 1.66 7.73
C VAL A 150 -15.64 3.15 8.01
#